data_AF-A0A152A1L4-F1
#
_entry.id   AF-A0A152A1L4-F1
#
_cell.length_a   1.000
_cell.length_b   1.000
_cell.length_c   1.000
_cell.angle_alpha   90.00
_cell.angle_beta   90.00
_cell.angle_gamma   90.00
#
_symmetry.space_group_name_H-M   'P 1'
#
loop_
_entity.id
_entity.type
_entity.pdbx_description
1 polymer ?
#
loop_
_entity_poly.entity_id
_entity_poly.type
_entity_poly.pdbx_seq_one_letter_code
_entity_poly.pdbx_strand_id
1 'polypeptide(L)'
;MKDRARESGVNILSFGWVLKYIIKKERVHHSKSDSMCPICEKKKTLEEEGTVDGQFNVDNLPFKKKTMYLEAVKHMEEFPIQRHEYKTQKDRILGNVDGDECMIVLDFSQLQIQQSFRQDLIICIYRNYGTVDGLSQILKTYHYVSPPGTHADATFVIGSISHLIEYHKIFNGIKKVYIWTDGCGRQFKLTTNLVLWAYLITSYTT
;
A
#
# COMPACT_ATOMS: atom_id res chain seq x y z
N MET A 1 -17.64 4.81 -20.62
CA MET A 1 -17.29 3.55 -19.93
C MET A 1 -18.27 3.27 -18.77
N LYS A 2 -19.59 3.40 -18.99
CA LYS A 2 -20.62 3.35 -17.93
C LYS A 2 -21.55 2.13 -17.95
N ASP A 3 -21.57 1.29 -19.00
CA ASP A 3 -22.63 0.29 -19.14
C ASP A 3 -22.12 -1.09 -19.57
N ARG A 4 -21.42 -1.79 -18.67
CA ARG A 4 -21.25 -3.26 -18.77
C ARG A 4 -21.53 -4.01 -17.46
N ALA A 5 -21.47 -3.32 -16.33
CA ALA A 5 -21.78 -3.91 -15.02
C ALA A 5 -23.29 -4.08 -14.73
N ARG A 6 -24.16 -3.38 -15.47
CA ARG A 6 -25.63 -3.44 -15.27
C ARG A 6 -26.30 -4.62 -15.98
N GLU A 7 -25.68 -5.15 -17.04
CA GLU A 7 -26.27 -6.22 -17.85
C GLU A 7 -26.14 -7.61 -17.19
N SER A 8 -25.32 -7.75 -16.15
CA SER A 8 -25.01 -9.03 -15.51
C SER A 8 -25.90 -9.41 -14.32
N GLY A 9 -26.96 -8.64 -14.01
CA GLY A 9 -27.84 -8.92 -12.85
C GLY A 9 -27.15 -8.79 -11.48
N VAL A 10 -25.95 -8.25 -11.47
CA VAL A 10 -25.09 -8.10 -10.31
C VAL A 10 -25.56 -6.91 -9.48
N ASN A 11 -26.07 -7.17 -8.28
CA ASN A 11 -26.22 -6.16 -7.25
C ASN A 11 -24.93 -6.08 -6.42
N ILE A 12 -23.82 -5.66 -7.06
CA ILE A 12 -22.72 -5.04 -6.30
C ILE A 12 -23.39 -3.88 -5.58
N LEU A 13 -23.36 -3.86 -4.25
CA LEU A 13 -23.67 -2.64 -3.49
C LEU A 13 -22.85 -1.56 -4.16
N SER A 14 -23.51 -0.73 -4.97
CA SER A 14 -22.80 0.09 -5.94
C SER A 14 -21.71 0.85 -5.19
N PHE A 15 -20.55 1.07 -5.79
CA PHE A 15 -19.54 1.93 -5.19
C PHE A 15 -20.18 3.26 -4.71
N GLY A 16 -21.22 3.72 -5.41
CA GLY A 16 -22.10 4.81 -5.02
C GLY A 16 -22.98 4.59 -3.77
N TRP A 17 -23.41 3.39 -3.43
CA TRP A 17 -24.13 3.06 -2.18
C TRP A 17 -23.20 3.07 -0.97
N VAL A 18 -21.99 2.48 -1.08
CA VAL A 18 -20.96 2.56 -0.03
C VAL A 18 -20.57 4.02 0.24
N LEU A 19 -20.30 4.80 -0.83
CA LEU A 19 -20.04 6.23 -0.74
C LEU A 19 -21.24 7.03 -0.20
N LYS A 20 -22.47 6.76 -0.65
CA LYS A 20 -23.63 7.57 -0.21
C LYS A 20 -24.11 7.23 1.19
N TYR A 21 -24.00 5.97 1.61
CA TYR A 21 -24.65 5.52 2.82
C TYR A 21 -23.68 5.44 3.99
N ILE A 22 -22.49 4.83 3.82
CA ILE A 22 -21.53 4.72 4.94
C ILE A 22 -20.89 6.06 5.23
N ILE A 23 -20.32 6.73 4.22
CA ILE A 23 -19.61 8.02 4.43
C ILE A 23 -20.57 9.10 4.98
N LYS A 24 -21.82 9.13 4.50
CA LYS A 24 -22.82 10.11 4.94
C LYS A 24 -23.42 9.79 6.31
N LYS A 25 -23.68 8.50 6.61
CA LYS A 25 -24.27 8.07 7.90
C LYS A 25 -23.24 8.14 9.04
N GLU A 26 -21.99 7.78 8.76
CA GLU A 26 -20.86 7.83 9.71
C GLU A 26 -20.20 9.23 9.77
N ARG A 27 -20.71 10.22 9.04
CA ARG A 27 -20.14 11.58 8.92
C ARG A 27 -18.64 11.59 8.60
N VAL A 28 -18.18 10.61 7.82
CA VAL A 28 -16.79 10.55 7.36
C VAL A 28 -16.60 11.71 6.38
N HIS A 29 -15.92 12.76 6.81
CA HIS A 29 -15.61 13.88 5.95
C HIS A 29 -14.54 13.46 4.94
N HIS A 30 -14.73 13.80 3.66
CA HIS A 30 -13.60 13.83 2.74
C HIS A 30 -12.54 14.76 3.33
N SER A 31 -11.29 14.28 3.44
CA SER A 31 -10.20 15.18 3.79
C SER A 31 -10.17 16.32 2.77
N LYS A 32 -10.41 17.54 3.24
CA LYS A 32 -10.25 18.78 2.46
C LYS A 32 -8.80 19.25 2.42
N SER A 33 -7.87 18.51 3.04
CA SER A 33 -6.47 18.88 2.93
C SER A 33 -6.02 18.59 1.50
N ASP A 34 -5.51 19.61 0.82
CA ASP A 34 -4.48 19.43 -0.21
C ASP A 34 -3.30 18.75 0.49
N SER A 35 -3.38 17.42 0.65
CA SER A 35 -2.35 16.62 1.30
C SER A 35 -1.19 16.54 0.33
N MET A 36 -0.43 17.64 0.27
CA MET A 36 0.90 17.64 -0.28
C MET A 36 1.68 16.56 0.46
N CYS A 37 2.34 15.68 -0.29
CA CYS A 37 3.26 14.72 0.30
C CYS A 37 4.22 15.49 1.23
N PRO A 38 4.39 15.10 2.51
CA PRO A 38 5.24 15.83 3.45
C PRO A 38 6.68 16.02 2.94
N ILE A 39 7.16 15.08 2.11
CA ILE A 39 8.48 15.17 1.46
C ILE A 39 8.48 16.28 0.39
N CYS A 40 7.44 16.35 -0.44
CA CYS A 40 7.29 17.40 -1.46
C CYS A 40 7.10 18.79 -0.81
N GLU A 41 6.31 18.88 0.27
CA GLU A 41 6.17 20.10 1.05
C GLU A 41 7.51 20.51 1.65
N LYS A 42 8.25 19.56 2.23
CA LYS A 42 9.57 19.81 2.80
C LYS A 42 10.56 20.32 1.75
N LYS A 43 10.54 19.78 0.53
CA LYS A 43 11.36 20.27 -0.58
C LYS A 43 11.08 21.75 -0.84
N LYS A 44 9.80 22.13 -0.97
CA LYS A 44 9.42 23.52 -1.22
C LYS A 44 9.95 24.46 -0.12
N THR A 45 9.82 24.08 1.15
CA THR A 45 10.40 24.85 2.26
C THR A 45 11.92 24.96 2.15
N LEU A 46 12.61 23.88 1.77
CA LEU A 46 14.06 23.89 1.59
C LEU A 46 14.49 24.75 0.39
N GLU A 47 13.67 24.83 -0.66
CA GLU A 47 13.91 25.74 -1.80
C GLU A 47 13.79 27.20 -1.37
N GLU A 48 12.77 27.53 -0.59
CA GLU A 48 12.59 28.88 -0.02
C GLU A 48 13.76 29.26 0.90
N GLU A 49 14.21 28.36 1.77
CA GLU A 49 15.37 28.58 2.66
C GLU A 49 16.70 28.69 1.93
N GLY A 50 16.88 27.96 0.82
CA GLY A 50 18.10 27.98 0.01
C GLY A 50 18.13 29.11 -1.03
N THR A 51 17.06 29.90 -1.13
CA THR A 51 16.95 31.00 -2.08
C THR A 51 17.56 32.27 -1.50
N VAL A 52 18.57 32.80 -2.19
CA VAL A 52 19.20 34.09 -1.89
C VAL A 52 19.12 34.95 -3.15
N ASP A 53 18.69 36.20 -3.02
CA ASP A 53 18.49 37.12 -4.15
C ASP A 53 17.60 36.57 -5.28
N GLY A 54 16.60 35.76 -4.91
CA GLY A 54 15.66 35.14 -5.84
C GLY A 54 16.19 33.93 -6.60
N GLN A 55 17.41 33.45 -6.30
CA GLN A 55 17.97 32.23 -6.89
C GLN A 55 18.18 31.14 -5.83
N PHE A 56 17.61 29.96 -6.09
CA PHE A 56 17.87 28.79 -5.27
C PHE A 56 19.26 28.21 -5.54
N ASN A 57 20.03 28.00 -4.48
CA ASN A 57 21.25 27.20 -4.53
C ASN A 57 21.28 26.23 -3.34
N VAL A 58 21.45 24.95 -3.63
CA VAL A 58 21.51 23.88 -2.62
C VAL A 58 22.68 24.07 -1.65
N ASP A 59 23.75 24.74 -2.06
CA ASP A 59 24.92 25.01 -1.21
C ASP A 59 24.66 26.10 -0.15
N ASN A 60 23.56 26.85 -0.29
CA ASN A 60 23.10 27.78 0.75
C ASN A 60 22.46 27.03 1.94
N LEU A 61 22.19 25.73 1.81
CA LEU A 61 21.60 24.92 2.88
C LEU A 61 22.69 24.30 3.78
N PRO A 62 22.45 24.23 5.10
CA PRO A 62 23.26 23.40 6.00
C PRO A 62 23.33 21.93 5.53
N PHE A 63 24.46 21.25 5.77
CA PHE A 63 24.71 19.88 5.31
C PHE A 63 23.53 18.91 5.49
N LYS A 64 22.94 18.86 6.70
CA LYS A 64 21.79 17.99 6.99
C LYS A 64 20.56 18.31 6.13
N LYS A 65 20.31 19.59 5.87
CA LYS A 65 19.20 20.05 5.03
C LYS A 65 19.45 19.80 3.55
N LYS A 66 20.71 19.89 3.10
CA LYS A 66 21.13 19.48 1.75
C LYS A 66 20.84 18.01 1.49
N THR A 67 21.16 17.11 2.42
CA THR A 67 20.81 15.68 2.29
C THR A 67 19.30 15.48 2.17
N MET A 68 18.51 16.11 3.04
CA MET A 68 17.05 16.03 3.00
C MET A 68 16.45 16.57 1.68
N TYR A 69 17.04 17.64 1.13
CA TYR A 69 16.64 18.18 -0.16
C TYR A 69 16.87 17.18 -1.29
N LEU A 70 18.06 16.57 -1.34
CA LEU A 70 18.41 15.57 -2.36
C LEU A 70 17.51 14.32 -2.26
N GLU A 71 17.19 13.87 -1.05
CA GLU A 71 16.21 12.79 -0.83
C GLU A 71 14.82 13.17 -1.35
N ALA A 72 14.40 14.42 -1.15
CA ALA A 72 13.10 14.90 -1.61
C ALA A 72 13.05 15.06 -3.14
N VAL A 73 14.14 15.49 -3.78
CA VAL A 73 14.27 15.50 -5.25
C VAL A 73 14.14 14.08 -5.79
N LYS A 74 14.90 13.15 -5.23
CA LYS A 74 14.83 11.73 -5.62
C LYS A 74 13.41 11.17 -5.47
N HIS A 75 12.72 11.47 -4.37
CA HIS A 75 11.33 11.08 -4.19
C HIS A 75 10.41 11.60 -5.31
N MET A 76 10.55 12.86 -5.71
CA MET A 76 9.73 13.44 -6.77
C MET A 76 10.01 12.83 -8.16
N GLU A 77 11.24 12.40 -8.41
CA GLU A 77 11.63 11.70 -9.65
C GLU A 77 11.10 10.25 -9.66
N GLU A 78 11.21 9.54 -8.53
CA GLU A 78 10.83 8.13 -8.43
C GLU A 78 9.32 7.92 -8.30
N PHE A 79 8.60 8.82 -7.62
CA PHE A 79 7.16 8.69 -7.38
C PHE A 79 6.32 8.46 -8.65
N PRO A 80 6.45 9.25 -9.74
CA PRO A 80 5.66 9.00 -10.95
C PRO A 80 5.98 7.65 -11.58
N ILE A 81 7.23 7.20 -11.51
CA ILE A 81 7.69 5.90 -12.03
C ILE A 81 7.06 4.78 -11.21
N GLN A 82 7.20 4.83 -9.88
CA GLN A 82 6.64 3.85 -8.95
C GLN A 82 5.10 3.77 -9.06
N ARG A 83 4.43 4.93 -9.17
CA ARG A 83 2.98 4.99 -9.35
C ARG A 83 2.55 4.34 -10.67
N HIS A 84 3.27 4.62 -11.75
CA HIS A 84 3.00 4.02 -13.05
C HIS A 84 3.21 2.50 -13.00
N GLU A 85 4.30 2.05 -12.38
CA GLU A 85 4.60 0.64 -12.22
C GLU A 85 3.55 -0.09 -11.37
N TYR A 86 3.18 0.46 -10.21
CA TYR A 86 2.10 -0.07 -9.38
C TYR A 86 0.81 -0.25 -10.17
N LYS A 87 0.41 0.79 -10.93
CA LYS A 87 -0.81 0.74 -11.73
C LYS A 87 -0.71 -0.35 -12.81
N THR A 88 0.38 -0.39 -13.56
CA THR A 88 0.60 -1.37 -14.62
C THR A 88 0.57 -2.80 -14.09
N GLN A 89 1.21 -3.05 -12.94
CA GLN A 89 1.19 -4.36 -12.30
C GLN A 89 -0.21 -4.71 -11.77
N LYS A 90 -0.91 -3.76 -11.16
CA LYS A 90 -2.29 -3.95 -10.71
C LYS A 90 -3.21 -4.31 -11.87
N ASP A 91 -3.19 -3.53 -12.94
CA ASP A 91 -4.01 -3.75 -14.14
C ASP A 91 -3.71 -5.13 -14.76
N ARG A 92 -2.43 -5.53 -14.79
CA ARG A 92 -2.00 -6.89 -15.21
C ARG A 92 -2.60 -7.98 -14.33
N ILE A 93 -2.57 -7.84 -13.01
CA ILE A 93 -3.19 -8.82 -12.09
C ILE A 93 -4.70 -8.90 -12.29
N LEU A 94 -5.37 -7.76 -12.47
CA LEU A 94 -6.82 -7.72 -12.74
C LEU A 94 -7.17 -8.42 -14.07
N GLY A 95 -6.27 -8.36 -15.06
CA GLY A 95 -6.40 -9.04 -16.35
C GLY A 95 -5.84 -10.46 -16.37
N ASN A 96 -5.23 -10.97 -15.30
CA ASN A 96 -4.61 -12.30 -15.29
C ASN A 96 -5.68 -13.40 -15.17
N VAL A 97 -6.09 -13.94 -16.31
CA VAL A 97 -7.08 -15.04 -16.38
C VAL A 97 -6.53 -16.34 -15.78
N ASP A 98 -5.24 -16.61 -15.93
CA ASP A 98 -4.60 -17.86 -15.47
C ASP A 98 -4.47 -17.91 -13.94
N GLY A 99 -4.53 -16.74 -13.28
CA GLY A 99 -4.52 -16.64 -11.82
C GLY A 99 -3.22 -17.12 -11.18
N ASP A 100 -2.12 -17.14 -11.93
CA ASP A 100 -0.78 -17.56 -11.51
C ASP A 100 0.14 -16.40 -11.09
N GLU A 101 -0.38 -15.18 -11.08
CA GLU A 101 0.29 -14.01 -10.54
C GLU A 101 -0.57 -13.36 -9.45
N CYS A 102 0.08 -12.78 -8.45
CA CYS A 102 -0.61 -11.97 -7.44
C CYS A 102 0.17 -10.71 -7.08
N MET A 103 -0.55 -9.71 -6.58
CA MET A 103 0.02 -8.51 -5.99
C MET A 103 -0.40 -8.40 -4.52
N ILE A 104 0.57 -8.27 -3.63
CA ILE A 104 0.37 -8.02 -2.22
C ILE A 104 0.61 -6.54 -1.96
N VAL A 105 -0.32 -5.89 -1.29
CA VAL A 105 -0.20 -4.51 -0.81
C VAL A 105 -0.31 -4.52 0.70
N LEU A 106 0.74 -4.05 1.36
CA LEU A 106 0.83 -3.92 2.81
C LEU A 106 0.55 -2.47 3.20
N ASP A 107 -0.36 -2.26 4.13
CA ASP A 107 -0.66 -0.95 4.73
C ASP A 107 -0.71 -1.08 6.25
N PHE A 108 -0.43 0.01 6.95
CA PHE A 108 -0.53 0.08 8.39
C PHE A 108 -1.47 1.19 8.82
N SER A 109 -2.48 0.80 9.60
CA SER A 109 -3.36 1.73 10.27
C SER A 109 -3.10 1.75 11.78
N GLN A 110 -3.60 2.78 12.45
CA GLN A 110 -3.66 2.87 13.91
C GLN A 110 -5.11 2.72 14.36
N LEU A 111 -5.36 1.72 15.20
CA LEU A 111 -6.65 1.51 15.84
C LEU A 111 -6.61 2.09 17.25
N GLN A 112 -7.59 2.94 17.59
CA GLN A 112 -7.79 3.41 18.95
C GLN A 112 -8.87 2.55 19.61
N ILE A 113 -8.50 1.76 20.61
CA ILE A 113 -9.42 0.89 21.36
C ILE A 113 -9.27 1.21 22.84
N GLN A 114 -10.35 1.67 23.48
CA GLN A 114 -10.41 1.93 24.93
C GLN A 114 -9.22 2.74 25.45
N GLN A 115 -8.91 3.88 24.80
CA GLN A 115 -7.78 4.77 25.12
C GLN A 115 -6.37 4.18 24.87
N SER A 116 -6.26 2.96 24.33
CA SER A 116 -5.00 2.40 23.85
C SER A 116 -4.88 2.51 22.32
N PHE A 117 -3.67 2.75 21.82
CA PHE A 117 -3.38 2.64 20.40
C PHE A 117 -2.81 1.26 20.07
N ARG A 118 -3.28 0.68 18.98
CA ARG A 118 -2.76 -0.56 18.40
C ARG A 118 -2.42 -0.31 16.94
N GLN A 119 -1.48 -1.09 16.41
CA GLN A 119 -1.17 -1.05 14.99
C GLN A 119 -1.89 -2.21 14.30
N ASP A 120 -2.52 -1.92 13.18
CA ASP A 120 -3.17 -2.90 12.32
C ASP A 120 -2.39 -3.01 11.02
N LEU A 121 -1.81 -4.19 10.77
CA LEU A 121 -1.23 -4.55 9.49
C LEU A 121 -2.34 -5.08 8.60
N ILE A 122 -2.62 -4.32 7.55
CA ILE A 122 -3.60 -4.64 6.52
C ILE A 122 -2.85 -5.23 5.34
N ILE A 123 -3.18 -6.46 4.98
CA ILE A 123 -2.59 -7.18 3.85
C ILE A 123 -3.69 -7.35 2.79
N CYS A 124 -3.58 -6.61 1.70
CA CYS A 124 -4.45 -6.73 0.53
C CYS A 124 -3.78 -7.64 -0.51
N ILE A 125 -4.41 -8.74 -0.88
CA ILE A 125 -3.93 -9.63 -1.94
C ILE A 125 -4.85 -9.53 -3.16
N TYR A 126 -4.33 -8.94 -4.22
CA TYR A 126 -4.92 -8.95 -5.54
C TYR A 126 -4.49 -10.22 -6.28
N ARG A 127 -5.47 -11.02 -6.70
CA ARG A 127 -5.28 -12.24 -7.50
C ARG A 127 -6.63 -12.63 -8.08
N ASN A 128 -6.67 -13.17 -9.29
CA ASN A 128 -7.86 -13.85 -9.76
C ASN A 128 -8.08 -15.17 -8.96
N TYR A 129 -9.09 -15.18 -8.09
CA TYR A 129 -9.52 -16.36 -7.32
C TYR A 129 -10.62 -17.16 -8.03
N GLY A 130 -10.88 -16.86 -9.31
CA GLY A 130 -12.01 -17.38 -10.05
C GLY A 130 -13.28 -16.56 -9.81
N THR A 131 -14.41 -17.21 -10.05
CA THR A 131 -15.72 -16.57 -10.08
C THR A 131 -16.64 -17.21 -9.06
N VAL A 132 -17.31 -16.39 -8.24
CA VAL A 132 -18.37 -16.83 -7.32
C VAL A 132 -19.63 -16.06 -7.68
N ASP A 133 -20.74 -16.75 -7.90
CA ASP A 133 -22.02 -16.15 -8.32
C ASP A 133 -21.91 -15.24 -9.56
N GLY A 134 -21.07 -15.62 -10.52
CA GLY A 134 -20.82 -14.84 -11.74
C GLY A 134 -19.91 -13.62 -11.53
N LEU A 135 -19.37 -13.41 -10.32
CA LEU A 135 -18.47 -12.30 -9.99
C LEU A 135 -17.02 -12.77 -9.81
N SER A 136 -16.10 -12.12 -10.53
CA SER A 136 -14.67 -12.33 -10.33
C SER A 136 -14.27 -11.91 -8.92
N GLN A 137 -13.73 -12.85 -8.16
CA GLN A 137 -13.11 -12.56 -6.88
C GLN A 137 -11.66 -12.18 -7.13
N ILE A 138 -11.34 -10.90 -6.90
CA ILE A 138 -10.02 -10.37 -7.25
C ILE A 138 -9.22 -9.88 -6.04
N LEU A 139 -9.86 -9.69 -4.89
CA LEU A 139 -9.24 -9.11 -3.70
C LEU A 139 -9.62 -9.91 -2.46
N LYS A 140 -8.61 -10.25 -1.66
CA LYS A 140 -8.78 -10.67 -0.26
C LYS A 140 -7.99 -9.74 0.64
N THR A 141 -8.55 -9.41 1.80
CA THR A 141 -7.92 -8.55 2.79
C THR A 141 -7.79 -9.29 4.11
N TYR A 142 -6.63 -9.19 4.74
CA TYR A 142 -6.33 -9.78 6.03
C TYR A 142 -5.86 -8.69 6.99
N HIS A 143 -6.31 -8.76 8.23
CA HIS A 143 -5.98 -7.81 9.28
C HIS A 143 -5.24 -8.53 10.39
N TYR A 144 -4.09 -7.97 10.78
CA TYR A 144 -3.30 -8.44 11.90
C TYR A 144 -3.13 -7.26 12.84
N VAL A 145 -3.73 -7.36 14.03
CA VAL A 145 -3.69 -6.28 15.03
C VAL A 145 -2.63 -6.63 16.08
N SER A 146 -1.72 -5.70 16.32
CA SER A 146 -0.68 -5.88 17.33
C SER A 146 -1.30 -5.97 18.74
N PRO A 147 -0.72 -6.79 19.64
CA PRO A 147 -1.09 -6.79 21.05
C PRO A 147 -0.96 -5.39 21.67
N PRO A 148 -1.75 -5.06 22.71
CA PRO A 148 -1.67 -3.76 23.37
C PRO A 148 -0.27 -3.53 23.94
N GLY A 149 0.27 -2.32 23.75
CA GLY A 149 1.61 -1.95 24.22
C GLY A 149 2.77 -2.46 23.36
N THR A 150 2.49 -3.14 22.24
CA THR A 150 3.52 -3.61 21.30
C THR A 150 3.53 -2.80 20.02
N HIS A 151 4.73 -2.58 19.49
CA HIS A 151 4.91 -1.98 18.17
C HIS A 151 4.81 -3.07 17.10
N ALA A 152 4.21 -2.73 15.96
CA ALA A 152 4.27 -3.51 14.73
C ALA A 152 5.67 -3.39 14.12
N ASP A 153 6.59 -4.13 14.72
CA ASP A 153 7.97 -4.27 14.28
C ASP A 153 8.11 -5.33 13.19
N ALA A 154 9.35 -5.65 12.81
CA ALA A 154 9.63 -6.64 11.78
C ALA A 154 9.14 -8.05 12.17
N THR A 155 9.24 -8.42 13.44
CA THR A 155 8.81 -9.73 13.94
C THR A 155 7.31 -9.89 13.78
N PHE A 156 6.55 -8.84 14.12
CA PHE A 156 5.10 -8.83 13.96
C PHE A 156 4.68 -9.05 12.49
N VAL A 157 5.36 -8.36 11.56
CA VAL A 157 5.07 -8.47 10.13
C VAL A 157 5.43 -9.85 9.61
N ILE A 158 6.63 -10.35 9.93
CA ILE A 158 7.07 -11.70 9.52
C ILE A 158 6.06 -12.74 10.03
N GLY A 159 5.71 -12.70 11.32
CA GLY A 159 4.75 -13.65 11.90
C GLY A 159 3.37 -13.58 11.22
N SER A 160 2.89 -12.37 10.92
CA SER A 160 1.60 -12.16 10.25
C SER A 160 1.59 -12.76 8.84
N ILE A 161 2.65 -12.53 8.05
CA ILE A 161 2.72 -13.08 6.70
C ILE A 161 3.00 -14.60 6.76
N SER A 162 3.80 -15.10 7.70
CA SER A 162 4.02 -16.55 7.89
C SER A 162 2.71 -17.28 8.18
N HIS A 163 1.92 -16.76 9.11
CA HIS A 163 0.57 -17.26 9.38
C HIS A 163 -0.30 -17.20 8.10
N LEU A 164 -0.20 -16.12 7.33
CA LEU A 164 -0.94 -15.99 6.08
C LEU A 164 -0.58 -17.05 5.03
N ILE A 165 0.71 -17.35 4.84
CA ILE A 165 1.15 -18.44 3.96
C ILE A 165 0.61 -19.76 4.45
N GLU A 166 0.90 -20.08 5.71
CA GLU A 166 0.74 -21.43 6.25
C GLU A 166 -0.72 -21.85 6.28
N TYR A 167 -1.59 -20.96 6.79
CA TYR A 167 -2.99 -21.29 7.01
C TYR A 167 -3.89 -21.01 5.81
N HIS A 168 -3.60 -19.97 5.03
CA HIS A 168 -4.47 -19.58 3.92
C HIS A 168 -4.00 -20.07 2.55
N LYS A 169 -2.80 -20.68 2.47
CA LYS A 169 -2.22 -21.26 1.23
C LYS A 169 -2.28 -20.31 0.03
N ILE A 170 -2.09 -19.01 0.29
CA ILE A 170 -2.32 -17.91 -0.66
C ILE A 170 -1.50 -18.02 -1.95
N PHE A 171 -0.33 -18.69 -1.88
CA PHE A 171 0.61 -18.84 -3.00
C PHE A 171 0.45 -20.13 -3.79
N ASN A 172 -0.56 -20.96 -3.50
CA ASN A 172 -0.76 -22.16 -4.29
C ASN A 172 -1.05 -21.80 -5.76
N GLY A 173 -0.26 -22.36 -6.68
CA GLY A 173 -0.31 -22.07 -8.12
C GLY A 173 0.20 -20.68 -8.52
N ILE A 174 0.77 -19.90 -7.60
CA ILE A 174 1.38 -18.60 -7.92
C ILE A 174 2.82 -18.79 -8.39
N LYS A 175 3.13 -18.27 -9.58
CA LYS A 175 4.48 -18.22 -10.15
C LYS A 175 5.15 -16.87 -9.95
N LYS A 176 4.37 -15.80 -9.79
CA LYS A 176 4.88 -14.44 -9.64
C LYS A 176 4.15 -13.64 -8.59
N VAL A 177 4.92 -12.99 -7.72
CA VAL A 177 4.43 -12.14 -6.65
C VAL A 177 4.98 -10.73 -6.82
N TYR A 178 4.10 -9.74 -6.88
CA TYR A 178 4.43 -8.33 -6.76
C TYR A 178 4.13 -7.87 -5.34
N ILE A 179 5.02 -7.09 -4.72
CA ILE A 179 4.80 -6.62 -3.34
C ILE A 179 4.99 -5.12 -3.27
N TRP A 180 3.97 -4.45 -2.75
CA TRP A 180 3.93 -3.01 -2.54
C TRP A 180 3.65 -2.73 -1.08
N THR A 181 4.20 -1.63 -0.59
CA THR A 181 3.90 -1.10 0.75
C THR A 181 3.33 0.29 0.55
N ASP A 182 2.13 0.55 1.06
CA ASP A 182 1.58 1.91 1.14
C ASP A 182 2.28 2.60 2.32
N GLY A 183 3.40 3.24 2.03
CA GLY A 183 4.45 3.49 3.02
C GLY A 183 4.12 4.59 4.03
N CYS A 184 4.34 4.27 5.32
CA CYS A 184 4.91 5.21 6.29
C CYS A 184 6.43 4.96 6.38
N GLY A 185 7.26 6.01 6.32
CA GLY A 185 8.72 5.95 6.10
C GLY A 185 9.57 5.10 7.06
N ARG A 186 9.05 4.63 8.21
CA ARG A 186 9.75 3.69 9.10
C ARG A 186 9.65 2.22 8.65
N GLN A 187 8.69 1.88 7.80
CA GLN A 187 8.36 0.50 7.42
C GLN A 187 9.10 0.02 6.15
N PHE A 188 9.80 0.92 5.44
CA PHE A 188 10.64 0.58 4.28
C PHE A 188 11.76 -0.43 4.59
N LYS A 189 12.17 -0.56 5.86
CA LYS A 189 13.14 -1.59 6.30
C LYS A 189 12.57 -3.02 6.24
N LEU A 190 11.26 -3.17 6.00
CA LEU A 190 10.57 -4.46 5.95
C LEU A 190 10.49 -5.02 4.53
N THR A 191 10.45 -4.14 3.51
CA THR A 191 10.41 -4.55 2.10
C THR A 191 11.67 -5.32 1.71
N THR A 192 12.82 -4.98 2.30
CA THR A 192 14.09 -5.71 2.11
C THR A 192 14.06 -7.11 2.73
N ASN A 193 13.28 -7.34 3.79
CA ASN A 193 13.05 -8.68 4.35
C ASN A 193 12.15 -9.56 3.46
N LEU A 194 11.51 -9.01 2.41
CA LEU A 194 10.79 -9.81 1.42
C LEU A 194 11.75 -10.54 0.45
N VAL A 195 13.03 -10.14 0.38
CA VAL A 195 14.06 -10.93 -0.30
C VAL A 195 14.33 -12.23 0.47
N LEU A 196 14.30 -12.18 1.82
CA LEU A 196 14.31 -13.38 2.66
C LEU A 196 13.06 -14.24 2.44
N TRP A 197 11.92 -13.63 2.12
CA TRP A 197 10.70 -14.35 1.72
C TRP A 197 10.83 -15.09 0.38
N ALA A 198 11.47 -14.48 -0.62
CA ALA A 198 11.77 -15.16 -1.88
C ALA A 198 12.63 -16.41 -1.66
N TYR A 199 13.56 -16.36 -0.71
CA TYR A 199 14.39 -17.51 -0.29
C TYR A 199 13.59 -18.59 0.45
N LEU A 200 12.67 -18.21 1.33
CA LEU A 200 11.83 -19.18 2.06
C LEU A 200 10.86 -19.90 1.12
N ILE A 201 10.24 -19.20 0.16
CA ILE A 201 9.29 -19.82 -0.79
C ILE A 201 9.95 -20.89 -1.65
N THR A 202 11.19 -20.68 -2.12
CA THR A 202 11.95 -21.71 -2.86
C THR A 202 12.25 -22.96 -2.02
N SER A 203 12.24 -22.83 -0.69
CA SER A 203 12.55 -23.92 0.25
C SER A 203 11.32 -24.77 0.61
N TYR A 204 10.10 -24.30 0.32
CA TYR A 204 8.83 -25.01 0.59
C TYR A 204 8.14 -25.56 -0.68
N THR A 205 8.78 -25.42 -1.84
CA THR A 205 8.35 -26.01 -3.13
C THR A 205 9.07 -27.31 -3.50
N THR A 206 9.79 -27.92 -2.55
CA THR A 206 10.26 -29.32 -2.59
C THR A 206 9.55 -30.13 -1.53
#